data_AF-A0AA37WCU4-F1
#
_entry.id   AF-A0AA37WCU4-F1
#
_cell.length_a   1.000
_cell.length_b   1.000
_cell.length_c   1.000
_cell.angle_alpha   90.00
_cell.angle_beta   90.00
_cell.angle_gamma   90.00
#
_symmetry.space_group_name_H-M   'P 1'
#
loop_
_entity.id
_entity.type
_entity.pdbx_description
1 polymer ?
#
loop_
_entity_poly.entity_id
_entity_poly.type
_entity_poly.pdbx_seq_one_letter_code
_entity_poly.pdbx_strand_id
1 'polypeptide(L)'
;MKILAASLFFVFSFAITECNQTPCYTDREVTKKIESVKLTCTSTGDLTLLEDKETGSRYSVCNASDYALKDSTEYIISGIVYKVKPNERWPGTPFEITKLKN
;
A
#
# COMPACT_ATOMS: atom_id res chain seq x y z
N MET A 1 15.95 -23.28 58.95
CA MET A 1 15.82 -23.59 57.51
C MET A 1 15.30 -22.35 56.80
N LYS A 2 16.14 -21.68 56.00
CA LYS A 2 15.75 -20.49 55.22
C LYS A 2 15.33 -20.96 53.83
N ILE A 3 14.07 -20.74 53.46
CA ILE A 3 13.54 -21.06 52.13
C ILE A 3 13.86 -19.86 51.23
N LEU A 4 14.77 -20.05 50.28
CA LEU A 4 15.04 -19.11 49.19
C LEU A 4 13.85 -19.20 48.21
N ALA A 5 13.03 -18.17 48.14
CA ALA A 5 12.04 -18.00 47.07
C ALA A 5 12.72 -17.26 45.91
N ALA A 6 13.10 -18.01 44.87
CA ALA A 6 13.55 -17.45 43.60
C ALA A 6 12.31 -17.04 42.77
N SER A 7 11.94 -15.77 42.84
CA SER A 7 10.91 -15.20 41.96
C SER A 7 11.48 -15.06 40.55
N LEU A 8 11.11 -16.00 39.67
CA LEU A 8 11.32 -15.88 38.23
C LEU A 8 10.48 -14.72 37.69
N PHE A 9 11.11 -13.58 37.42
CA PHE A 9 10.56 -12.55 36.55
C PHE A 9 10.73 -13.01 35.10
N PHE A 10 9.66 -13.59 34.54
CA PHE A 10 9.56 -13.85 33.11
C PHE A 10 9.29 -12.52 32.40
N VAL A 11 10.35 -11.84 31.94
CA VAL A 11 10.23 -10.63 31.13
C VAL A 11 9.84 -11.07 29.72
N PHE A 12 8.55 -11.04 29.41
CA PHE A 12 8.05 -11.13 28.05
C PHE A 12 8.58 -9.93 27.26
N SER A 13 9.68 -10.12 26.54
CA SER A 13 10.13 -9.16 25.53
C SER A 13 9.15 -9.24 24.35
N PHE A 14 8.19 -8.31 24.33
CA PHE A 14 7.33 -8.07 23.19
C PHE A 14 8.23 -7.52 22.08
N ALA A 15 8.71 -8.40 21.19
CA ALA A 15 9.38 -7.99 19.98
C ALA A 15 8.35 -7.33 19.07
N ILE A 16 8.27 -6.01 19.13
CA ILE A 16 7.53 -5.20 18.17
C ILE A 16 8.26 -5.37 16.84
N THR A 17 7.83 -6.35 16.04
CA THR A 17 8.25 -6.46 14.65
C THR A 17 7.55 -5.32 13.93
N GLU A 18 8.18 -4.15 13.88
CA GLU A 18 7.80 -3.11 12.93
C GLU A 18 7.93 -3.74 11.54
N CYS A 19 6.78 -4.07 10.95
CA CYS A 19 6.69 -4.56 9.58
C CYS A 19 7.13 -3.41 8.67
N ASN A 20 8.43 -3.28 8.47
CA ASN A 20 9.04 -2.33 7.56
C ASN A 20 8.80 -2.86 6.15
N GLN A 21 7.56 -2.69 5.67
CA GLN A 21 7.17 -3.11 4.33
C GLN A 21 8.05 -2.35 3.34
N THR A 22 8.74 -3.09 2.49
CA THR A 22 9.60 -2.49 1.47
C THR A 22 8.68 -1.75 0.49
N PRO A 23 8.92 -0.47 0.19
CA PRO A 23 8.07 0.27 -0.73
C PRO A 23 8.13 -0.38 -2.11
N CYS A 24 7.02 -0.29 -2.85
CA CYS A 24 6.93 -0.88 -4.19
C CYS A 24 8.02 -0.40 -5.16
N TYR A 25 8.41 0.87 -5.02
CA TYR A 25 9.39 1.52 -5.87
C TYR A 25 10.48 2.13 -5.01
N THR A 26 11.72 1.70 -5.23
CA THR A 26 12.90 2.23 -4.51
C THR A 26 13.68 3.24 -5.34
N ASP A 27 13.38 3.34 -6.64
CA ASP A 27 14.12 4.12 -7.63
C ASP A 27 13.36 5.38 -8.09
N ARG A 28 12.24 5.71 -7.44
CA ARG A 28 11.33 6.81 -7.81
C ARG A 28 11.05 7.74 -6.64
N GLU A 29 10.93 9.02 -6.96
CA GLU A 29 10.52 10.05 -6.01
C GLU A 29 9.01 9.97 -5.73
N VAL A 30 8.62 10.19 -4.48
CA VAL A 30 7.20 10.38 -4.10
C VAL A 30 6.76 11.78 -4.51
N THR A 31 5.70 11.87 -5.32
CA THR A 31 5.15 13.15 -5.77
C THR A 31 3.98 13.62 -4.91
N LYS A 32 3.14 12.69 -4.47
CA LYS A 32 1.92 12.98 -3.70
C LYS A 32 1.55 11.82 -2.80
N LYS A 33 0.96 12.14 -1.64
CA LYS A 33 0.19 11.19 -0.83
C LYS A 33 -1.29 11.50 -0.99
N ILE A 34 -2.08 10.48 -1.27
CA ILE A 34 -3.53 10.57 -1.44
C ILE A 34 -4.18 9.93 -0.22
N GLU A 35 -5.16 10.61 0.35
CA GLU A 35 -5.93 10.11 1.48
C GLU A 35 -7.41 9.97 1.12
N SER A 36 -7.95 8.75 1.28
CA SER A 36 -9.38 8.44 1.19
C SER A 36 -10.08 8.97 -0.06
N VAL A 37 -9.55 8.64 -1.24
CA VAL A 37 -10.18 8.98 -2.53
C VAL A 37 -10.95 7.78 -3.06
N LYS A 38 -12.12 8.03 -3.65
CA LYS A 38 -12.91 7.01 -4.31
C LYS A 38 -12.34 6.74 -5.70
N LEU A 39 -11.95 5.49 -5.96
CA LEU A 39 -11.37 5.07 -7.23
C LEU A 39 -12.06 3.80 -7.72
N THR A 40 -12.29 3.71 -9.02
CA THR A 40 -12.78 2.48 -9.67
C THR A 40 -11.60 1.62 -10.07
N CYS A 41 -11.62 0.35 -9.69
CA CYS A 41 -10.65 -0.63 -10.14
C CYS A 41 -10.94 -1.08 -11.58
N THR A 42 -9.90 -1.19 -12.38
CA THR A 42 -9.95 -1.76 -13.73
C THR A 42 -8.75 -2.67 -13.94
N SER A 43 -8.99 -3.93 -14.27
CA SER A 43 -7.93 -4.89 -14.61
C SER A 43 -7.74 -4.94 -16.13
N THR A 44 -6.49 -4.90 -16.61
CA THR A 44 -6.16 -4.97 -18.04
C THR A 44 -4.94 -5.85 -18.23
N GLY A 45 -5.16 -7.09 -18.69
CA GLY A 45 -4.11 -8.12 -18.70
C GLY A 45 -3.63 -8.37 -17.27
N ASP A 46 -2.31 -8.30 -17.06
CA ASP A 46 -1.68 -8.50 -15.76
C ASP A 46 -1.61 -7.21 -14.91
N LEU A 47 -2.15 -6.10 -15.41
CA LEU A 47 -2.09 -4.80 -14.74
C LEU A 47 -3.40 -4.48 -14.03
N THR A 48 -3.28 -3.92 -12.83
CA THR A 48 -4.39 -3.32 -12.10
C THR A 48 -4.26 -1.81 -12.12
N LEU A 49 -5.32 -1.16 -12.59
CA LEU A 49 -5.46 0.28 -12.65
C LEU A 49 -6.53 0.76 -11.68
N LEU A 50 -6.31 1.93 -11.09
CA LEU A 50 -7.33 2.67 -10.34
C LEU A 50 -7.61 3.97 -11.07
N GLU A 51 -8.88 4.23 -11.35
CA GLU A 51 -9.32 5.42 -12.07
C GLU A 51 -10.18 6.30 -11.15
N ASP A 52 -9.83 7.57 -11.08
CA ASP A 52 -10.69 8.61 -10.52
C ASP A 52 -11.68 9.06 -11.62
N LYS A 53 -12.96 8.76 -11.43
CA LYS A 53 -14.01 9.08 -12.41
C LYS A 53 -14.33 10.57 -12.49
N GLU A 54 -14.00 11.35 -11.46
CA GLU A 54 -14.25 12.80 -11.46
C GLU A 54 -13.16 13.55 -12.22
N THR A 55 -11.90 13.15 -12.04
CA THR A 55 -10.75 13.84 -12.66
C THR A 55 -10.23 13.16 -13.91
N GLY A 56 -10.59 11.90 -14.16
CA GLY A 56 -10.03 11.07 -15.23
C GLY A 56 -8.60 10.59 -14.94
N SER A 57 -8.09 10.81 -13.71
CA SER A 57 -6.74 10.37 -13.34
C SER A 57 -6.66 8.85 -13.28
N ARG A 58 -5.60 8.29 -13.84
CA ARG A 58 -5.31 6.85 -13.79
C ARG A 58 -4.04 6.56 -13.00
N TYR A 59 -4.12 5.53 -12.18
CA TYR A 59 -3.03 5.04 -11.34
C TYR A 59 -2.73 3.58 -11.66
N SER A 60 -1.45 3.22 -11.78
CA SER A 60 -1.01 1.84 -12.00
C SER A 60 -0.50 1.27 -10.68
N VAL A 61 -1.18 0.25 -10.17
CA VAL A 61 -1.00 -0.26 -8.81
C VAL A 61 0.05 -1.37 -8.79
N CYS A 62 1.09 -1.21 -7.98
CA CYS A 62 2.16 -2.19 -7.81
C CYS A 62 1.81 -3.34 -6.87
N ASN A 63 1.05 -3.07 -5.81
CA ASN A 63 0.73 -4.01 -4.73
C ASN A 63 -0.73 -4.46 -4.78
N ALA A 64 -1.32 -4.53 -5.98
CA ALA A 64 -2.73 -4.88 -6.15
C ALA A 64 -3.07 -6.29 -5.63
N SER A 65 -2.12 -7.22 -5.70
CA SER A 65 -2.24 -8.59 -5.19
C SER A 65 -2.60 -8.65 -3.72
N ASP A 66 -2.23 -7.62 -2.96
CA ASP A 66 -2.34 -7.62 -1.50
C ASP A 66 -3.74 -7.19 -1.03
N TYR A 67 -4.56 -6.65 -1.93
CA TYR A 67 -5.84 -6.02 -1.60
C TYR A 67 -7.08 -6.71 -2.20
N ALA A 68 -6.93 -7.86 -2.86
CA ALA A 68 -8.03 -8.64 -3.45
C ALA A 68 -9.03 -7.77 -4.25
N LEU A 69 -8.49 -6.84 -5.05
CA LEU A 69 -9.28 -5.89 -5.83
C LEU A 69 -10.10 -6.62 -6.89
N LYS A 70 -11.36 -6.20 -7.06
CA LYS A 70 -12.28 -6.72 -8.07
C LYS A 70 -12.42 -5.71 -9.19
N ASP A 71 -12.47 -6.23 -10.41
CA ASP A 71 -12.68 -5.40 -11.59
C ASP A 71 -14.01 -4.66 -11.52
N SER A 72 -14.04 -3.45 -12.08
CA SER A 72 -15.22 -2.57 -12.14
C SER A 72 -15.86 -2.26 -10.76
N THR A 73 -15.12 -2.41 -9.67
CA THR A 73 -15.58 -2.12 -8.30
C THR A 73 -14.96 -0.81 -7.80
N GLU A 74 -15.75 0.00 -7.08
CA GLU A 74 -15.28 1.23 -6.45
C GLU A 74 -14.75 0.97 -5.04
N TYR A 75 -13.65 1.62 -4.69
CA TYR A 75 -13.00 1.53 -3.39
C TYR A 75 -12.63 2.91 -2.87
N ILE A 76 -12.61 3.07 -1.55
CA ILE A 76 -12.02 4.26 -0.91
C ILE A 76 -10.58 3.93 -0.55
N ILE A 77 -9.63 4.58 -1.23
CA ILE A 77 -8.22 4.22 -1.21
C ILE A 77 -7.37 5.39 -0.72
N SER A 78 -6.39 5.08 0.11
CA SER A 78 -5.23 5.94 0.36
C SER A 78 -3.99 5.31 -0.22
N GLY A 79 -3.03 6.12 -0.65
CA GLY A 79 -1.79 5.61 -1.21
C GLY A 79 -0.76 6.66 -1.54
N ILE A 80 0.35 6.17 -2.07
CA ILE A 80 1.52 6.95 -2.44
C ILE A 80 1.61 6.99 -3.96
N VAL A 81 1.71 8.19 -4.52
CA VAL A 81 1.93 8.44 -5.94
C VAL A 81 3.41 8.67 -6.17
N TYR A 82 3.97 7.96 -7.12
CA TYR A 82 5.37 8.07 -7.50
C TYR A 82 5.54 8.80 -8.83
N LYS A 83 6.69 9.42 -9.01
CA LYS A 83 7.06 10.10 -10.25
C LYS A 83 7.28 9.09 -11.39
N VAL A 84 6.72 9.41 -12.56
CA VAL A 84 7.12 8.77 -13.81
C VAL A 84 8.43 9.41 -14.27
N LYS A 85 9.44 8.61 -14.58
CA LYS A 85 10.73 9.14 -15.03
C LYS A 85 10.59 9.70 -16.46
N PRO A 86 11.43 10.68 -16.85
CA PRO A 86 11.43 11.16 -18.23
C PRO A 86 11.59 10.01 -19.23
N ASN A 87 10.88 10.09 -20.35
CA ASN A 87 10.89 9.11 -21.44
C ASN A 87 10.28 7.72 -21.14
N GLU A 88 9.64 7.53 -19.99
CA GLU A 88 8.85 6.32 -19.72
C GLU A 88 7.41 6.48 -20.22
N ARG A 89 6.80 5.38 -20.67
CA ARG A 89 5.38 5.32 -21.01
C ARG A 89 4.69 4.33 -20.08
N TRP A 90 3.78 4.84 -19.27
CA TRP A 90 3.00 4.04 -18.31
C TRP A 90 1.50 4.15 -18.62
N PRO A 91 0.72 3.08 -18.38
CA PRO A 91 -0.74 3.11 -18.55
C PRO A 91 -1.47 3.92 -17.47
N GLY A 92 -0.79 4.21 -16.36
CA GLY A 92 -1.25 5.07 -15.28
C GLY A 92 -0.07 5.52 -14.41
N THR A 93 -0.27 6.53 -13.58
CA THR A 93 0.78 7.03 -12.68
C THR A 93 1.10 5.95 -11.64
N PRO A 94 2.39 5.58 -11.42
CA PRO A 94 2.73 4.52 -10.49
C PRO A 94 2.21 4.84 -9.07
N PHE A 95 1.57 3.85 -8.47
CA PHE A 95 0.82 4.02 -7.23
C PHE A 95 0.96 2.80 -6.32
N GLU A 96 1.08 3.06 -5.04
CA GLU A 96 1.09 2.05 -3.98
C GLU A 96 -0.08 2.31 -3.04
N ILE A 97 -0.96 1.33 -2.91
CA ILE A 97 -2.06 1.38 -1.94
C ILE A 97 -1.44 1.24 -0.56
N THR A 98 -1.77 2.17 0.34
CA THR A 98 -1.37 2.07 1.76
C THR A 98 -2.57 1.73 2.64
N LYS A 99 -3.79 2.02 2.18
CA LYS A 99 -5.02 1.70 2.88
C LYS A 99 -6.16 1.51 1.89
N LEU A 100 -6.93 0.45 2.10
CA LEU A 100 -8.17 0.18 1.39
C LEU A 100 -9.32 0.17 2.39
N LYS A 101 -10.40 0.88 2.06
CA LYS A 101 -11.70 0.77 2.72
C LYS A 101 -12.73 0.36 1.67
N ASN A 102 -13.51 -0.65 2.02
CA ASN A 102 -14.62 -1.17 1.23
C ASN A 102 -15.94 -0.68 1.81
#